data_AF-A6R0N3-F1
#
_entry.id   AF-A6R0N3-F1
#
_cell.length_a   1.000
_cell.length_b   1.000
_cell.length_c   1.000
_cell.angle_alpha   90.00
_cell.angle_beta   90.00
_cell.angle_gamma   90.00
#
_symmetry.space_group_name_H-M   'P 1'
#
loop_
_entity.id
_entity.type
_entity.pdbx_description
1 polymer ?
#
loop_
_entity_poly.entity_id
_entity_poly.type
_entity_poly.pdbx_seq_one_letter_code
_entity_poly.pdbx_strand_id
1 'polypeptide(L)'
;MIFYCDQERAQLANQANLRAQRATTRQTDSSRAQTIELHIQNRIAAELERIRARETQTLADLAKHIAEQSPPDTAISQPQSNSHNTDPSLSPDAPRVPLSGPGSPAELSPQSSPKSTVTAANGVPIKELSSAQVQQEISALSAKLAERRRVRELDAGVEKAREEVVRCLRGNETRPLDCWREVEGFKREVGRLERLWVEKVVG
;
A
#
# COMPACT_ATOMS: atom_id res chain seq x y z
N MET A 1 18.56 -19.85 -59.29
CA MET A 1 18.43 -20.60 -58.02
C MET A 1 19.64 -20.42 -57.09
N ILE A 2 20.87 -20.33 -57.62
CA ILE A 2 22.10 -20.18 -56.79
C ILE A 2 22.14 -18.87 -55.97
N PHE A 3 21.70 -17.75 -56.54
CA PHE A 3 21.66 -16.45 -55.83
C PHE A 3 20.75 -16.41 -54.60
N TYR A 4 19.67 -17.20 -54.58
CA TYR A 4 18.77 -17.26 -53.41
C TYR A 4 19.39 -18.05 -52.25
N CYS A 5 20.20 -19.09 -52.53
CA CYS A 5 20.91 -19.82 -51.49
C CYS A 5 22.00 -19.00 -50.80
N ASP A 6 22.73 -18.14 -51.53
CA ASP A 6 23.75 -17.27 -50.92
C ASP A 6 23.12 -16.16 -50.06
N GLN A 7 22.00 -15.59 -50.51
CA GLN A 7 21.23 -14.63 -49.73
C GLN A 7 20.74 -15.24 -48.40
N GLU A 8 20.26 -16.49 -48.43
CA GLU A 8 19.74 -17.18 -47.25
C GLU A 8 20.86 -17.60 -46.28
N ARG A 9 22.03 -18.00 -46.78
CA ARG A 9 23.23 -18.24 -45.95
C ARG A 9 23.71 -16.97 -45.25
N ALA A 10 23.72 -15.83 -45.94
CA ALA A 10 24.10 -14.55 -45.34
C ALA A 10 23.11 -14.11 -44.24
N GLN A 11 21.81 -14.37 -44.44
CA GLN A 11 20.79 -14.10 -43.42
C GLN A 11 20.94 -14.99 -42.19
N LEU A 12 21.20 -16.28 -42.36
CA LEU A 12 21.43 -17.22 -41.25
C LEU A 12 22.69 -16.85 -40.45
N ALA A 13 23.77 -16.42 -41.12
CA ALA A 13 24.99 -15.96 -40.46
C ALA A 13 24.76 -14.70 -39.59
N ASN A 14 24.01 -13.72 -40.10
CA ASN A 14 23.62 -12.54 -39.33
C ASN A 14 22.73 -12.89 -38.13
N GLN A 15 21.78 -13.80 -38.32
CA GLN A 15 20.91 -14.24 -37.22
C GLN A 15 21.70 -15.00 -36.14
N ALA A 16 22.68 -15.83 -36.52
CA ALA A 16 23.56 -16.54 -35.60
C ALA A 16 24.43 -15.57 -34.77
N ASN A 17 25.01 -14.55 -35.43
CA ASN A 17 25.83 -13.54 -34.75
C ASN A 17 25.00 -12.73 -33.72
N LEU A 18 23.78 -12.34 -34.08
CA LEU A 18 22.90 -11.59 -33.18
C LEU A 18 22.46 -12.42 -31.96
N ARG A 19 22.25 -13.72 -32.13
CA ARG A 19 21.96 -14.65 -31.03
C ARG A 19 23.16 -14.83 -30.11
N ALA A 20 24.37 -14.95 -30.67
CA ALA A 20 25.60 -15.03 -29.89
C ALA A 20 25.84 -13.76 -29.06
N GLN A 21 25.62 -12.57 -29.64
CA GLN A 21 25.72 -11.30 -28.92
C GLN A 21 24.71 -11.20 -27.77
N ARG A 22 23.46 -11.63 -27.96
CA ARG A 22 22.46 -11.66 -26.88
C ARG A 22 22.81 -12.65 -25.78
N ALA A 23 23.46 -13.76 -26.12
CA ALA A 23 23.89 -14.75 -25.14
C ALA A 23 25.01 -14.21 -24.24
N THR A 24 25.99 -13.49 -24.80
CA THR A 24 27.08 -12.88 -24.03
C THR A 24 26.58 -11.74 -23.14
N THR A 25 25.69 -10.87 -23.64
CA THR A 25 25.10 -9.80 -22.82
C THR A 25 24.27 -10.34 -21.66
N ARG A 26 23.56 -11.46 -21.85
CA ARG A 26 22.80 -12.13 -20.78
C ARG A 26 23.69 -12.69 -19.68
N GLN A 27 24.84 -13.27 -20.05
CA GLN A 27 25.80 -13.77 -19.06
C GLN A 27 26.36 -12.63 -18.20
N THR A 28 26.67 -11.48 -18.80
CA THR A 28 27.14 -10.30 -18.04
C THR A 28 26.07 -9.69 -17.15
N ASP A 29 24.82 -9.67 -17.60
CA ASP A 29 23.70 -9.13 -16.84
C ASP A 29 23.39 -9.98 -15.60
N SER A 30 23.44 -11.32 -15.74
CA SER A 30 23.31 -12.23 -14.60
C SER A 30 24.41 -12.01 -13.54
N SER A 31 25.66 -11.82 -13.96
CA SER A 31 26.77 -11.56 -13.02
C SER A 31 26.62 -10.19 -12.33
N ARG A 32 26.19 -9.17 -13.06
CA ARG A 32 25.89 -7.83 -12.51
C ARG A 32 24.74 -7.89 -11.52
N ALA A 33 23.65 -8.59 -11.84
CA ALA A 33 22.50 -8.75 -10.96
C ALA A 33 22.89 -9.43 -9.64
N GLN A 34 23.70 -10.49 -9.69
CA GLN A 34 24.21 -11.17 -8.49
C GLN A 34 25.08 -10.25 -7.61
N THR A 35 25.90 -9.41 -8.23
CA THR A 35 26.75 -8.46 -7.51
C THR A 35 25.92 -7.38 -6.82
N ILE A 36 24.87 -6.87 -7.49
CA ILE A 36 23.94 -5.90 -6.92
C ILE A 36 23.18 -6.53 -5.75
N GLU A 37 22.67 -7.75 -5.92
CA GLU A 37 21.95 -8.48 -4.88
C GLU A 37 22.81 -8.67 -3.62
N LEU A 38 24.07 -9.11 -3.80
CA LEU A 38 25.00 -9.25 -2.68
C LEU A 38 25.27 -7.91 -1.99
N HIS A 39 25.42 -6.83 -2.74
CA HIS A 39 25.62 -5.49 -2.17
C HIS A 39 24.40 -5.03 -1.36
N ILE A 40 23.19 -5.31 -1.85
CA ILE A 40 21.94 -5.02 -1.14
C ILE A 40 21.88 -5.81 0.17
N GLN A 41 22.17 -7.11 0.14
CA GLN A 41 22.18 -7.97 1.33
C GLN A 41 23.16 -7.45 2.38
N ASN A 42 24.38 -7.09 1.98
CA ASN A 42 25.38 -6.53 2.88
C ASN A 42 24.90 -5.23 3.53
N ARG A 43 24.25 -4.35 2.75
CA ARG A 43 23.75 -3.07 3.27
C ARG A 43 22.59 -3.28 4.23
N ILE A 44 21.65 -4.16 3.90
CA ILE A 44 20.54 -4.52 4.79
C ILE A 44 21.07 -5.12 6.09
N ALA A 45 22.03 -6.05 6.02
CA ALA A 45 22.62 -6.66 7.20
C ALA A 45 23.31 -5.61 8.10
N ALA A 46 24.06 -4.68 7.52
CA ALA A 46 24.70 -3.60 8.26
C ALA A 46 23.69 -2.65 8.93
N GLU A 47 22.59 -2.31 8.23
CA GLU A 47 21.53 -1.48 8.80
C GLU A 47 20.75 -2.20 9.92
N LEU A 48 20.47 -3.49 9.76
CA LEU A 48 19.83 -4.29 10.80
C LEU A 48 20.69 -4.37 12.07
N GLU A 49 22.01 -4.55 11.92
CA GLU A 49 22.91 -4.58 13.07
C GLU A 49 22.97 -3.22 13.77
N ARG A 50 23.01 -2.12 13.00
CA ARG A 50 22.95 -0.76 13.54
C ARG A 50 21.65 -0.50 14.31
N ILE A 51 20.52 -0.99 13.82
CA ILE A 51 19.22 -0.86 14.50
C ILE A 51 19.22 -1.69 15.79
N ARG A 52 19.64 -2.95 15.73
CA ARG A 52 19.73 -3.83 16.92
C ARG A 52 20.61 -3.23 18.01
N ALA A 53 21.78 -2.68 17.65
CA ALA A 53 22.67 -2.04 18.60
C ALA A 53 22.06 -0.81 19.29
N ARG A 54 21.24 -0.04 18.57
CA ARG A 54 20.50 1.09 19.15
C ARG A 54 19.40 0.60 20.08
N GLU A 55 18.63 -0.40 19.65
CA GLU A 55 17.56 -0.98 20.45
C GLU A 55 18.11 -1.57 21.75
N THR A 56 19.19 -2.37 21.70
CA THR A 56 19.79 -2.94 22.91
C THR A 56 20.34 -1.89 23.85
N GLN A 57 20.95 -0.82 23.32
CA GLN A 57 21.39 0.32 24.13
C GLN A 57 20.20 1.00 24.81
N THR A 58 19.12 1.28 24.08
CA THR A 58 17.91 1.89 24.67
C THR A 58 17.26 1.00 25.72
N LEU A 59 17.24 -0.31 25.51
CA LEU A 59 16.73 -1.27 26.49
C LEU A 59 17.61 -1.31 27.74
N ALA A 60 18.93 -1.24 27.59
CA ALA A 60 19.86 -1.19 28.72
C ALA A 60 19.71 0.10 29.53
N ASP A 61 19.54 1.24 28.85
CA ASP A 61 19.32 2.53 29.50
C ASP A 61 17.97 2.56 30.22
N LEU A 62 16.91 2.05 29.60
CA LEU A 62 15.60 1.90 30.25
C LEU A 62 15.65 0.94 31.46
N ALA A 63 16.36 -0.18 31.34
CA ALA A 63 16.52 -1.13 32.44
C ALA A 63 17.23 -0.49 33.65
N LYS A 64 18.24 0.35 33.41
CA LYS A 64 18.90 1.15 34.47
C LYS A 64 17.93 2.14 35.10
N HIS A 65 17.16 2.88 34.30
CA HIS A 65 16.16 3.81 34.83
C HIS A 65 15.09 3.13 35.68
N ILE A 66 14.62 1.94 35.28
CA ILE A 66 13.67 1.15 36.08
C ILE A 66 14.32 0.71 37.40
N ALA A 67 15.57 0.26 37.37
CA ALA A 67 16.30 -0.14 38.57
C ALA A 67 16.56 1.05 39.52
N GLU A 68 16.85 2.24 39.00
CA GLU A 68 17.07 3.46 39.78
C GLU A 68 15.77 4.04 40.38
N GLN A 69 14.64 3.92 39.67
CA GLN A 69 13.33 4.40 40.14
C GLN A 69 12.62 3.42 41.10
N SER A 70 13.16 2.22 41.32
CA SER A 70 12.59 1.21 42.22
C SER A 70 13.46 1.05 43.48
N PRO A 71 12.99 1.37 44.71
CA PRO A 71 13.71 1.01 45.93
C PRO A 71 13.73 -0.51 46.15
N PRO A 72 14.73 -1.07 46.87
CA PRO A 72 14.82 -2.50 47.10
C PRO A 72 13.90 -2.88 48.26
N ASP A 73 12.68 -3.33 47.95
CA ASP A 73 11.92 -4.14 48.88
C ASP A 73 11.48 -5.46 48.23
N THR A 74 12.05 -6.51 48.82
CA THR A 74 11.59 -7.89 48.92
C THR A 74 11.60 -8.76 47.64
N ALA A 75 12.66 -9.58 47.56
CA ALA A 75 12.52 -10.95 47.11
C ALA A 75 11.46 -11.68 47.96
N ILE A 76 10.33 -12.03 47.36
CA ILE A 76 9.40 -13.03 47.89
C ILE A 76 9.12 -14.06 46.79
N SER A 77 9.56 -15.28 47.09
CA SER A 77 9.18 -16.54 46.46
C SER A 77 7.65 -16.67 46.31
N GLN A 78 7.23 -17.32 45.22
CA GLN A 78 5.91 -17.91 44.92
C GLN A 78 4.73 -17.73 45.90
N PRO A 79 3.51 -17.71 45.35
CA PRO A 79 2.51 -18.66 45.88
C PRO A 79 1.74 -19.41 44.79
N GLN A 80 1.63 -20.72 44.99
CA GLN A 80 0.55 -21.54 44.47
C GLN A 80 -0.75 -21.25 45.25
N SER A 81 -1.88 -21.06 44.58
CA SER A 81 -3.16 -21.80 44.78
C SER A 81 -4.41 -21.06 44.25
N ASN A 82 -5.06 -21.72 43.29
CA ASN A 82 -6.48 -21.72 42.90
C ASN A 82 -7.37 -20.47 43.06
N SER A 83 -7.82 -19.93 41.93
CA SER A 83 -9.26 -19.94 41.61
C SER A 83 -9.50 -19.94 40.10
N HIS A 84 -10.52 -20.68 39.72
CA HIS A 84 -11.00 -21.00 38.37
C HIS A 84 -11.27 -19.74 37.54
N ASN A 85 -10.72 -19.67 36.32
CA ASN A 85 -11.40 -19.20 35.10
C ASN A 85 -10.55 -19.66 33.91
N THR A 86 -11.07 -20.59 33.13
CA THR A 86 -10.42 -21.14 31.93
C THR A 86 -10.38 -20.08 30.84
N ASP A 87 -9.25 -19.39 30.74
CA ASP A 87 -8.95 -18.51 29.62
C ASP A 87 -8.19 -19.33 28.55
N PRO A 88 -8.68 -19.45 27.30
CA PRO A 88 -7.96 -20.17 26.27
C PRO A 88 -6.79 -19.31 25.78
N SER A 89 -5.58 -19.79 26.05
CA SER A 89 -4.32 -19.32 25.47
C SER A 89 -4.43 -19.15 23.96
N LEU A 90 -4.38 -17.90 23.49
CA LEU A 90 -4.26 -17.55 22.08
C LEU A 90 -2.80 -17.78 21.64
N SER A 91 -2.52 -19.00 21.19
CA SER A 91 -1.30 -19.30 20.44
C SER A 91 -1.31 -18.52 19.11
N PRO A 92 -0.25 -17.76 18.76
CA PRO A 92 -0.18 -16.96 17.53
C PRO A 92 -0.17 -17.76 16.21
N ASP A 93 -0.22 -19.09 16.26
CA ASP A 93 -0.07 -19.98 15.10
C ASP A 93 -1.31 -20.83 14.81
N ALA A 94 -2.50 -20.34 15.16
CA ALA A 94 -3.75 -21.01 14.82
C ALA A 94 -4.21 -20.65 13.39
N PRO A 95 -4.30 -21.61 12.45
CA PRO A 95 -4.78 -21.34 11.10
C PRO A 95 -6.28 -20.99 11.12
N ARG A 96 -6.60 -19.74 10.77
CA ARG A 96 -7.98 -19.30 10.52
C ARG A 96 -8.45 -19.82 9.16
N VAL A 97 -9.43 -20.72 9.17
CA VAL A 97 -10.36 -20.96 8.05
C VAL A 97 -11.74 -21.39 8.58
N PRO A 98 -12.86 -21.14 7.87
CA PRO A 98 -12.99 -20.54 6.54
C PRO A 98 -13.84 -19.26 6.48
N LEU A 99 -13.55 -18.46 5.44
CA LEU A 99 -14.41 -17.45 4.84
C LEU A 99 -15.88 -17.91 4.81
N SER A 100 -16.78 -17.08 5.36
CA SER A 100 -18.20 -17.14 5.02
C SER A 100 -18.35 -17.15 3.51
N GLY A 101 -18.86 -18.26 2.98
CA GLY A 101 -19.19 -18.39 1.57
C GLY A 101 -20.29 -17.40 1.16
N PRO A 102 -20.33 -16.99 -0.11
CA PRO A 102 -21.41 -16.16 -0.62
C PRO A 102 -22.71 -16.98 -0.60
N GLY A 103 -23.70 -16.50 0.16
CA GLY A 103 -25.02 -17.10 0.23
C GLY A 103 -25.69 -17.12 -1.15
N SER A 104 -26.26 -18.27 -1.50
CA SER A 104 -26.99 -18.53 -2.73
C SER A 104 -28.38 -17.84 -2.73
N PRO A 105 -28.87 -17.30 -3.87
CA PRO A 105 -30.15 -16.60 -3.96
C PRO A 105 -31.26 -17.55 -4.40
N ALA A 106 -32.04 -18.10 -3.46
CA ALA A 106 -33.37 -18.65 -3.72
C ALA A 106 -34.01 -19.04 -2.39
N GLU A 107 -35.00 -18.27 -1.93
CA GLU A 107 -36.33 -18.83 -1.65
C GLU A 107 -37.35 -17.70 -1.50
N LEU A 108 -38.39 -17.74 -2.34
CA LEU A 108 -39.53 -16.85 -2.32
C LEU A 108 -40.59 -17.42 -1.35
N SER A 109 -41.06 -16.61 -0.39
CA SER A 109 -42.50 -16.54 -0.15
C SER A 109 -42.94 -15.24 0.54
N PRO A 110 -44.14 -14.72 0.22
CA PRO A 110 -44.57 -13.37 0.56
C PRO A 110 -45.58 -13.39 1.71
N GLN A 111 -45.25 -12.80 2.86
CA GLN A 111 -46.27 -12.57 3.91
C GLN A 111 -46.07 -11.22 4.59
N SER A 112 -47.04 -10.34 4.31
CA SER A 112 -47.69 -9.38 5.22
C SER A 112 -46.85 -8.63 6.25
N SER A 113 -46.87 -7.31 6.13
CA SER A 113 -46.62 -6.36 7.23
C SER A 113 -47.32 -6.84 8.52
N PRO A 114 -46.60 -6.79 9.66
CA PRO A 114 -46.73 -5.60 10.49
C PRO A 114 -45.38 -5.10 11.02
N LYS A 115 -45.22 -3.78 10.95
CA LYS A 115 -44.49 -2.91 11.89
C LYS A 115 -43.58 -3.64 12.90
N SER A 116 -42.32 -3.86 12.51
CA SER A 116 -41.27 -4.38 13.41
C SER A 116 -40.21 -3.33 13.62
N THR A 117 -40.21 -2.78 14.83
CA THR A 117 -39.11 -2.08 15.48
C THR A 117 -37.84 -2.93 15.38
N VAL A 118 -36.83 -2.47 14.64
CA VAL A 118 -35.52 -3.11 14.58
C VAL A 118 -34.72 -2.69 15.82
N THR A 119 -34.21 -3.67 16.57
CA THR A 119 -33.24 -3.47 17.66
C THR A 119 -31.85 -3.90 17.19
N ALA A 120 -30.83 -3.10 17.49
CA ALA A 120 -29.43 -3.44 17.27
C ALA A 120 -28.89 -4.32 18.42
N ALA A 121 -27.89 -5.16 18.12
CA ALA A 121 -27.33 -6.19 19.01
C ALA A 121 -26.56 -5.67 20.25
N ASN A 122 -26.47 -4.36 20.45
CA ASN A 122 -26.15 -3.74 21.73
C ASN A 122 -27.33 -2.83 22.02
N GLY A 123 -28.08 -3.06 23.12
CA GLY A 123 -29.42 -2.53 23.43
C GLY A 123 -29.59 -1.00 23.48
N VAL A 124 -29.21 -0.31 22.41
CA VAL A 124 -29.43 1.09 22.14
C VAL A 124 -30.68 1.16 21.25
N PRO A 125 -31.71 1.92 21.65
CA PRO A 125 -32.92 2.07 20.84
C PRO A 125 -32.55 2.60 19.46
N ILE A 126 -32.89 1.87 18.39
CA ILE A 126 -32.86 2.45 17.04
C ILE A 126 -34.01 3.44 17.00
N LYS A 127 -33.69 4.70 17.33
CA LYS A 127 -34.57 5.83 17.11
C LYS A 127 -34.82 5.85 15.60
N GLU A 128 -36.04 5.53 15.17
CA GLU A 128 -36.47 5.86 13.81
C GLU A 128 -36.26 7.37 13.65
N LEU A 129 -35.11 7.74 13.10
CA LEU A 129 -34.78 9.11 12.77
C LEU A 129 -35.80 9.49 11.72
N SER A 130 -36.71 10.40 12.07
CA SER A 130 -37.72 10.88 11.13
C SER A 130 -37.01 11.35 9.85
N SER A 131 -37.63 11.20 8.69
CA SER A 131 -37.06 11.68 7.44
C SER A 131 -36.61 13.15 7.54
N ALA A 132 -37.33 13.94 8.35
CA ALA A 132 -36.98 15.31 8.71
C ALA A 132 -35.67 15.42 9.51
N GLN A 133 -35.43 14.56 10.50
CA GLN A 133 -34.18 14.57 11.26
C GLN A 133 -32.99 14.13 10.39
N VAL A 134 -33.18 13.15 9.51
CA VAL A 134 -32.15 12.74 8.54
C VAL A 134 -31.84 13.87 7.55
N GLN A 135 -32.85 14.56 7.03
CA GLN A 135 -32.66 15.72 6.14
C GLN A 135 -31.92 16.87 6.85
N GLN A 136 -32.23 17.11 8.13
CA GLN A 136 -31.54 18.11 8.94
C GLN A 136 -30.06 17.75 9.13
N GLU A 137 -29.76 16.50 9.47
CA GLU A 137 -28.37 16.02 9.61
C GLU A 137 -27.62 16.07 8.27
N ILE A 138 -28.25 15.71 7.16
CA ILE A 138 -27.68 15.85 5.81
C ILE A 138 -27.35 17.31 5.50
N SER A 139 -28.26 18.24 5.79
CA SER A 139 -28.02 19.67 5.56
C SER A 139 -26.85 20.19 6.42
N ALA A 140 -26.80 19.80 7.70
CA ALA A 140 -25.74 20.18 8.62
C ALA A 140 -24.38 19.56 8.24
N LEU A 141 -24.37 18.31 7.80
CA LEU A 141 -23.16 17.65 7.29
C LEU A 141 -22.69 18.28 5.99
N SER A 142 -23.60 18.60 5.07
CA SER A 142 -23.27 19.28 3.81
C SER A 142 -22.70 20.68 4.05
N ALA A 143 -23.25 21.43 5.01
CA ALA A 143 -22.72 22.73 5.42
C ALA A 143 -21.31 22.60 6.03
N LYS A 144 -21.10 21.62 6.93
CA LYS A 144 -19.77 21.32 7.50
C LYS A 144 -18.78 20.85 6.43
N LEU A 145 -19.22 20.10 5.42
CA LEU A 145 -18.39 19.66 4.30
C LEU A 145 -18.05 20.80 3.35
N ALA A 146 -18.94 21.79 3.17
CA ALA A 146 -18.69 22.99 2.40
C ALA A 146 -17.73 23.95 3.10
N GLU A 147 -17.76 23.99 4.44
CA GLU A 147 -16.80 24.73 5.26
C GLU A 147 -15.43 24.05 5.33
N ARG A 148 -15.40 22.72 5.26
CA ARG A 148 -14.15 21.99 5.03
C ARG A 148 -13.59 22.38 3.66
N ARG A 149 -12.34 22.82 3.68
CA ARG A 149 -11.54 23.24 2.53
C ARG A 149 -11.77 22.32 1.33
N ARG A 150 -12.36 22.85 0.25
CA ARG A 150 -12.41 22.16 -1.05
C ARG A 150 -11.00 21.72 -1.43
N VAL A 151 -10.89 20.54 -2.06
CA VAL A 151 -9.67 20.16 -2.79
C VAL A 151 -9.31 21.36 -3.66
N ARG A 152 -8.09 21.90 -3.50
CA ARG A 152 -7.65 23.06 -4.30
C ARG A 152 -7.90 22.70 -5.75
N GLU A 153 -8.68 23.54 -6.43
CA GLU A 153 -8.84 23.43 -7.87
C GLU A 153 -7.44 23.42 -8.47
N LEU A 154 -7.16 22.37 -9.25
CA LEU A 154 -5.84 22.18 -9.82
C LEU A 154 -5.63 23.28 -10.86
N ASP A 155 -4.39 23.72 -11.00
CA ASP A 155 -4.07 24.72 -12.00
C ASP A 155 -4.38 24.16 -13.40
N ALA A 156 -5.03 24.96 -14.24
CA ALA A 156 -5.45 24.56 -15.59
C ALA A 156 -4.28 24.03 -16.45
N GLY A 157 -3.05 24.48 -16.17
CA GLY A 157 -1.85 23.94 -16.81
C GLY A 157 -1.63 22.46 -16.49
N VAL A 158 -1.80 22.06 -15.22
CA VAL A 158 -1.61 20.67 -14.78
C VAL A 158 -2.72 19.77 -15.34
N GLU A 159 -3.96 20.26 -15.34
CA GLU A 159 -5.09 19.49 -15.87
C GLU A 159 -4.92 19.20 -17.35
N LYS A 160 -4.53 20.22 -18.13
CA LYS A 160 -4.23 20.06 -19.56
C LYS A 160 -3.05 19.11 -19.80
N ALA A 161 -1.95 19.26 -19.07
CA ALA A 161 -0.79 18.39 -19.23
C ALA A 161 -1.11 16.93 -18.84
N ARG A 162 -1.96 16.73 -17.83
CA ARG A 162 -2.48 15.40 -17.45
C ARG A 162 -3.30 14.80 -18.59
N GLU A 163 -4.20 15.58 -19.19
CA GLU A 163 -4.99 15.11 -20.32
C GLU A 163 -4.14 14.74 -21.54
N GLU A 164 -3.06 15.47 -21.81
CA GLU A 164 -2.10 15.15 -22.88
C GLU A 164 -1.41 13.81 -22.65
N VAL A 165 -0.94 13.54 -21.43
CA VAL A 165 -0.37 12.24 -21.06
C VAL A 165 -1.42 11.12 -21.20
N VAL A 166 -2.61 11.32 -20.67
CA VAL A 166 -3.70 10.32 -20.73
C VAL A 166 -4.11 10.05 -22.18
N ARG A 167 -4.18 11.08 -23.01
CA ARG A 167 -4.50 10.96 -24.44
C ARG A 167 -3.43 10.16 -25.17
N CYS A 168 -2.15 10.43 -24.92
CA CYS A 168 -1.07 9.68 -25.54
C CYS A 168 -1.05 8.22 -25.09
N LEU A 169 -1.22 7.95 -23.80
CA LEU A 169 -1.20 6.59 -23.26
C LEU A 169 -2.39 5.75 -23.72
N ARG A 170 -3.58 6.36 -23.85
CA ARG A 170 -4.76 5.70 -24.45
C ARG A 170 -4.58 5.40 -25.94
N GLY A 171 -3.83 6.24 -26.66
CA GLY A 171 -3.47 5.97 -28.05
C GLY A 171 -2.38 4.89 -28.22
N ASN A 172 -1.57 4.67 -27.18
CA ASN A 172 -0.38 3.79 -27.20
C ASN A 172 -0.39 2.80 -26.03
N GLU A 173 -1.49 2.08 -25.83
CA GLU A 173 -1.66 1.17 -24.68
C GLU A 173 -0.62 0.05 -24.63
N THR A 174 -0.12 -0.38 -25.80
CA THR A 174 0.93 -1.41 -25.92
C THR A 174 2.35 -0.83 -25.95
N ARG A 175 2.50 0.49 -26.10
CA ARG A 175 3.80 1.19 -26.21
C ARG A 175 3.85 2.49 -25.40
N PRO A 176 3.83 2.41 -24.06
CA PRO A 176 3.86 3.60 -23.20
C PRO A 176 5.14 4.45 -23.31
N LEU A 177 6.23 3.88 -23.83
CA LEU A 177 7.52 4.56 -23.97
C LEU A 177 7.51 5.67 -25.04
N ASP A 178 6.54 5.68 -25.94
CA ASP A 178 6.43 6.72 -26.99
C ASP A 178 5.90 8.06 -26.42
N CYS A 179 5.28 8.05 -25.24
CA CYS A 179 4.62 9.21 -24.60
C CYS A 179 5.52 10.01 -23.64
N TRP A 180 6.84 9.92 -23.80
CA TRP A 180 7.79 10.52 -22.87
C TRP A 180 7.79 12.06 -22.90
N ARG A 181 7.48 12.68 -24.04
CA ARG A 181 7.45 14.15 -24.16
C ARG A 181 6.32 14.75 -23.34
N GLU A 182 5.15 14.11 -23.38
CA GLU A 182 3.96 14.48 -22.63
C GLU A 182 4.21 14.34 -21.13
N VAL A 183 4.88 13.25 -20.73
CA VAL A 183 5.27 13.02 -19.33
C VAL A 183 6.26 14.09 -18.84
N GLU A 184 7.26 14.46 -19.64
CA GLU A 184 8.17 15.57 -19.29
C GLU A 184 7.44 16.93 -19.24
N GLY A 185 6.44 17.13 -20.11
CA GLY A 185 5.53 18.27 -20.04
C GLY A 185 4.77 18.35 -18.73
N PHE A 186 4.18 17.23 -18.30
CA PHE A 186 3.47 17.12 -17.03
C PHE A 186 4.39 17.33 -15.81
N LYS A 187 5.58 16.72 -15.80
CA LYS A 187 6.56 16.89 -14.72
C LYS A 187 7.00 18.34 -14.53
N ARG A 188 7.15 19.09 -15.62
CA ARG A 188 7.48 20.53 -15.55
C ARG A 188 6.39 21.33 -14.84
N GLU A 189 5.13 21.04 -15.15
CA GLU A 189 3.98 21.78 -14.60
C GLU A 189 3.71 21.40 -13.14
N VAL A 190 3.82 20.12 -12.79
CA VAL A 190 3.79 19.65 -11.40
C VAL A 190 4.93 20.27 -10.59
N GLY A 191 6.16 20.27 -11.12
CA GLY A 191 7.31 20.87 -10.45
C GLY A 191 7.15 22.38 -10.20
N ARG A 192 6.38 23.11 -11.03
CA ARG A 192 6.04 24.51 -10.77
C ARG A 192 5.15 24.65 -9.53
N LEU A 193 4.10 23.81 -9.42
CA LEU A 193 3.21 23.83 -8.27
C LEU A 193 3.88 23.33 -6.99
N GLU A 194 4.72 22.32 -7.09
CA GLU A 194 5.49 21.79 -5.96
C GLU A 194 6.43 22.84 -5.39
N ARG A 195 7.15 23.60 -6.22
CA ARG A 195 8.01 24.70 -5.75
C ARG A 195 7.24 25.74 -4.96
N LEU A 196 6.08 26.19 -5.48
CA LEU A 196 5.21 27.16 -4.79
C LEU A 196 4.63 26.60 -3.48
N TRP A 197 4.37 25.29 -3.44
CA TRP A 197 3.89 24.64 -2.22
C TRP A 197 5.00 24.53 -1.18
N VAL A 198 6.22 24.11 -1.58
CA VAL A 198 7.38 24.01 -0.69
C VAL A 198 7.73 25.38 -0.11
N GLU A 199 7.76 26.43 -0.93
CA GLU A 199 8.01 27.81 -0.46
C GLU A 199 6.97 28.24 0.58
N LYS A 200 5.70 27.90 0.39
CA LYS A 200 4.63 28.23 1.34
C LYS A 200 4.66 27.42 2.64
N VAL A 201 5.21 26.20 2.61
CA VAL A 201 5.19 25.27 3.76
C VAL A 201 6.46 25.38 4.59
N VAL A 202 7.59 25.69 3.95
CA VAL A 202 8.91 25.76 4.59
C VAL A 202 9.34 27.21 4.85
N GLY A 203 8.87 28.17 4.06
CA GLY A 203 9.11 29.61 4.23
C GLY A 203 8.05 30.29 5.07
#